data_AF-A0A6N2MRW1-F1
#
_entry.id   AF-A0A6N2MRW1-F1
#
_cell.length_a   1.000
_cell.length_b   1.000
_cell.length_c   1.000
_cell.angle_alpha   90.00
_cell.angle_beta   90.00
_cell.angle_gamma   90.00
#
_symmetry.space_group_name_H-M   'P 1'
#
loop_
_entity.id
_entity.type
_entity.pdbx_description
1 polymer ?
#
loop_
_entity_poly.entity_id
_entity_poly.type
_entity_poly.pdbx_seq_one_letter_code
_entity_poly.pdbx_strand_id
1 'polypeptide(L)'
;MRLTPFSTNDSRPIRKPARNKVEMKLIPREVDKLGLHNAGFLAQKRLARGHKLNYPEAVALIASQILEFVRDGDKSVAELMDIGKQLLGR
;
A
#
# COMPACT_ATOMS: atom_id res chain seq x y z
N MET A 1 -53.92 24.96 -35.97
CA MET A 1 -52.51 24.94 -35.51
C MET A 1 -52.53 24.78 -33.98
N ARG A 2 -52.45 23.54 -33.47
CA ARG A 2 -52.45 23.26 -32.02
C ARG A 2 -51.02 22.89 -31.61
N LEU A 3 -50.40 23.70 -30.77
CA LEU A 3 -49.12 23.39 -30.13
C LEU A 3 -49.42 22.43 -28.96
N THR A 4 -48.86 21.23 -28.96
CA THR A 4 -48.85 20.37 -27.78
C THR A 4 -47.75 20.82 -26.83
N PRO A 5 -47.96 20.79 -25.50
CA PRO A 5 -46.90 21.15 -24.56
C PRO A 5 -45.91 19.99 -24.46
N PHE A 6 -44.63 20.31 -24.64
CA PHE A 6 -43.50 19.42 -24.45
C PHE A 6 -43.45 19.00 -22.96
N SER A 7 -43.72 17.74 -22.66
CA SER A 7 -43.70 17.19 -21.31
C SER A 7 -42.27 17.21 -20.75
N THR A 8 -41.97 18.17 -19.88
CA THR A 8 -40.71 18.26 -19.12
C THR A 8 -40.76 17.36 -17.89
N ASN A 9 -40.80 16.05 -18.09
CA ASN A 9 -40.59 15.13 -16.97
C ASN A 9 -39.87 13.86 -17.42
N ASP A 10 -38.61 14.01 -17.80
CA ASP A 10 -37.69 12.88 -17.87
C ASP A 10 -36.85 12.82 -16.59
N SER A 11 -37.53 12.52 -15.48
CA SER A 11 -36.91 12.17 -14.20
C SER A 11 -36.46 10.69 -14.21
N ARG A 12 -35.79 10.26 -15.29
CA ARG A 12 -35.08 8.98 -15.30
C ARG A 12 -33.91 9.09 -14.30
N PRO A 13 -33.84 8.25 -13.27
CA PRO A 13 -32.72 8.29 -12.33
C PRO A 13 -31.44 8.01 -13.11
N ILE A 14 -30.48 8.93 -13.05
CA ILE A 14 -29.12 8.71 -13.54
C ILE A 14 -28.59 7.49 -12.80
N ARG A 15 -28.58 6.33 -13.47
CA ARG A 15 -27.99 5.10 -12.94
C ARG A 15 -26.52 5.43 -12.68
N LYS A 16 -26.16 5.63 -11.41
CA LYS A 16 -24.75 5.76 -11.00
C LYS A 16 -24.03 4.54 -11.59
N PRO A 17 -22.94 4.73 -12.36
CA PRO A 17 -22.22 3.59 -12.90
C PRO A 17 -21.85 2.69 -11.74
N ALA A 18 -22.22 1.41 -11.83
CA ALA A 18 -21.81 0.41 -10.86
C ALA A 18 -20.28 0.47 -10.80
N ARG A 19 -19.75 1.05 -9.73
CA ARG A 19 -18.32 1.06 -9.48
C ARG A 19 -17.98 -0.41 -9.23
N ASN A 20 -17.52 -1.10 -10.27
CA ASN A 20 -16.94 -2.42 -10.14
C ASN A 20 -15.72 -2.28 -9.22
N LYS A 21 -15.97 -2.31 -7.91
CA LYS A 21 -14.94 -2.40 -6.90
C LYS A 21 -14.40 -3.81 -7.04
N VAL A 22 -13.30 -3.95 -7.77
CA VAL A 22 -12.50 -5.17 -7.69
C VAL A 22 -11.98 -5.21 -6.26
N GLU A 23 -12.72 -5.88 -5.40
CA GLU A 23 -12.44 -5.95 -3.98
C GLU A 23 -11.38 -7.03 -3.79
N MET A 24 -10.12 -6.59 -3.61
CA MET A 24 -9.07 -7.48 -3.15
C MET A 24 -9.51 -8.04 -1.80
N LYS A 25 -9.64 -9.37 -1.70
CA LYS A 25 -10.03 -10.08 -0.49
C LYS A 25 -8.85 -10.13 0.49
N LEU A 26 -8.49 -8.97 1.02
CA LEU A 26 -7.38 -8.84 1.97
C LEU A 26 -7.82 -9.29 3.35
N ILE A 27 -7.02 -10.15 3.96
CA ILE A 27 -7.15 -10.51 5.37
C ILE A 27 -6.63 -9.31 6.20
N PRO A 28 -7.18 -9.02 7.41
CA PRO A 28 -6.68 -7.92 8.23
C PRO A 28 -5.15 -7.88 8.39
N ARG A 29 -4.52 -9.05 8.53
CA ARG A 29 -3.05 -9.19 8.60
C ARG A 29 -2.32 -8.72 7.33
N GLU A 30 -2.93 -8.86 6.17
CA GLU A 30 -2.34 -8.40 4.90
C GLU A 30 -2.44 -6.88 4.78
N VAL A 31 -3.55 -6.30 5.27
CA VAL A 31 -3.70 -4.85 5.37
C VAL A 31 -2.64 -4.26 6.32
N ASP A 32 -2.40 -4.90 7.46
CA ASP A 32 -1.35 -4.48 8.41
C ASP A 32 0.05 -4.54 7.79
N LYS A 33 0.36 -5.62 7.05
CA LYS A 33 1.63 -5.75 6.32
C LYS A 33 1.81 -4.67 5.25
N LEU A 34 0.73 -4.29 4.55
CA LEU A 34 0.76 -3.17 3.62
C LEU A 34 1.06 -1.84 4.35
N GLY A 35 0.46 -1.62 5.52
CA GLY A 35 0.78 -0.47 6.37
C GLY A 35 2.25 -0.45 6.79
N LEU A 36 2.79 -1.61 7.19
CA LEU A 36 4.19 -1.76 7.55
C LEU A 36 5.13 -1.48 6.36
N HIS A 37 4.82 -2.01 5.18
CA HIS A 37 5.60 -1.74 3.96
C HIS A 37 5.61 -0.24 3.64
N ASN A 38 4.46 0.44 3.74
CA ASN A 38 4.38 1.89 3.51
C ASN A 38 5.24 2.69 4.50
N ALA A 39 5.27 2.30 5.78
CA ALA A 39 6.13 2.91 6.78
C ALA A 39 7.62 2.69 6.48
N GLY A 40 7.99 1.47 6.05
CA GLY A 40 9.35 1.14 5.62
C GLY A 40 9.78 1.93 4.39
N PHE A 41 8.92 2.05 3.38
CA PHE A 41 9.17 2.86 2.18
C PHE A 41 9.34 4.35 2.50
N LEU A 42 8.57 4.88 3.46
CA LEU A 42 8.75 6.24 3.95
C LEU A 42 10.11 6.41 4.63
N ALA A 43 10.54 5.45 5.46
CA ALA A 43 11.84 5.45 6.11
C ALA A 43 12.98 5.39 5.08
N GLN A 44 12.89 4.54 4.06
CA GLN A 44 13.86 4.48 2.96
C GLN A 44 14.02 5.83 2.24
N LYS A 45 12.90 6.51 1.95
CA LYS A 45 12.93 7.85 1.35
C LYS A 45 13.57 8.90 2.27
N ARG A 46 13.47 8.75 3.58
CA ARG A 46 14.13 9.66 4.55
C ARG A 46 15.63 9.37 4.63
N LEU A 47 16.01 8.09 4.68
CA LEU A 47 17.40 7.66 4.65
C LEU A 47 18.12 8.10 3.36
N ALA A 48 17.47 7.95 2.20
CA ALA A 48 18.01 8.38 0.90
C ALA A 48 18.24 9.90 0.81
N ARG A 49 17.55 10.69 1.65
CA ARG A 49 17.78 12.14 1.78
C ARG A 49 18.87 12.49 2.80
N GLY A 50 19.51 11.50 3.42
CA GLY A 50 20.55 11.68 4.42
C GLY A 50 20.04 11.96 5.83
N HIS A 51 18.74 11.78 6.10
CA HIS A 51 18.24 11.90 7.47
C HIS A 51 18.63 10.67 8.30
N LYS A 52 19.10 10.91 9.52
CA LYS A 52 19.27 9.85 10.52
C LYS A 52 17.91 9.31 10.90
N LEU A 53 17.74 8.00 10.78
CA LEU A 53 16.48 7.33 11.10
C LEU A 53 16.25 7.28 12.60
N ASN A 54 15.00 7.48 12.99
CA ASN A 54 14.51 7.26 14.35
C ASN A 54 14.25 5.75 14.58
N TYR A 55 14.10 5.35 15.85
CA TYR A 55 13.80 3.96 16.21
C TYR A 55 12.65 3.32 15.40
N PRO A 56 11.43 3.90 15.31
CA PRO A 56 10.34 3.28 14.55
C PRO A 56 10.62 3.21 13.04
N GLU A 57 11.40 4.15 12.49
CA GLU A 57 11.75 4.16 11.07
C GLU A 57 12.78 3.09 10.74
N ALA A 58 13.78 2.91 11.62
CA ALA A 58 14.77 1.84 11.49
C ALA A 58 14.10 0.47 11.54
N VAL A 59 13.19 0.25 12.50
CA VAL A 59 12.42 -1.00 12.62
C VAL A 59 11.54 -1.22 11.38
N ALA A 60 10.80 -0.21 10.93
CA ALA A 60 9.94 -0.32 9.77
C ALA A 60 10.73 -0.63 8.49
N LEU A 61 11.89 0.02 8.30
CA LEU A 61 12.77 -0.22 7.16
C LEU A 61 13.28 -1.66 7.15
N ILE A 62 13.86 -2.14 8.26
CA ILE A 62 14.38 -3.50 8.36
C ILE A 62 13.25 -4.50 8.09
N ALA A 63 12.10 -4.34 8.75
CA ALA A 63 10.97 -5.26 8.60
C ALA A 63 10.45 -5.28 7.14
N SER A 64 10.33 -4.12 6.49
CA SER A 64 9.92 -4.05 5.08
C SER A 64 10.89 -4.79 4.16
N GLN A 65 12.21 -4.61 4.31
CA GLN A 65 13.17 -5.31 3.45
C GLN A 65 13.21 -6.82 3.69
N ILE A 66 13.10 -7.27 4.93
CA ILE A 66 13.01 -8.71 5.19
C ILE A 66 11.76 -9.30 4.52
N LEU A 67 10.62 -8.60 4.57
CA LEU A 67 9.40 -9.06 3.89
C LEU A 67 9.55 -9.12 2.36
N GLU A 68 10.25 -8.16 1.76
CA GLU A 68 10.56 -8.20 0.31
C GLU A 68 11.49 -9.37 -0.02
N PHE A 69 12.55 -9.61 0.76
CA PHE A 69 13.42 -10.76 0.51
C PHE A 69 12.70 -12.11 0.71
N VAL A 70 11.77 -12.19 1.65
CA VAL A 70 10.89 -13.36 1.80
C VAL A 70 9.98 -13.50 0.57
N ARG A 71 9.55 -12.39 -0.04
CA ARG A 71 8.70 -12.40 -1.23
C ARG A 71 9.45 -12.90 -2.47
N ASP A 72 10.73 -12.57 -2.59
CA ASP A 72 11.62 -13.06 -3.65
C ASP A 72 11.81 -14.58 -3.56
N GLY A 73 11.90 -15.13 -2.34
CA GLY A 73 11.94 -16.57 -2.11
C GLY A 73 13.31 -17.24 -2.29
N ASP A 74 14.35 -16.45 -2.60
CA ASP A 74 15.70 -16.95 -2.90
C ASP A 74 16.58 -17.18 -1.66
N LYS A 75 16.10 -16.83 -0.46
CA LYS A 75 16.90 -16.77 0.78
C LYS A 75 16.26 -17.55 1.91
N SER A 76 17.09 -18.29 2.64
CA SER A 76 16.71 -18.98 3.87
C SER A 76 16.54 -18.00 5.03
N VAL A 77 15.81 -18.44 6.06
CA VAL A 77 15.60 -17.65 7.30
C VAL A 77 16.93 -17.25 7.95
N ALA A 78 17.93 -18.14 7.94
CA ALA A 78 19.24 -17.86 8.52
C ALA A 78 19.96 -16.73 7.77
N GLU A 79 19.94 -16.75 6.44
CA GLU A 79 20.53 -15.67 5.62
C GLU A 79 19.82 -14.34 5.84
N LEU A 80 18.49 -14.35 5.98
CA LEU A 80 17.72 -13.15 6.27
C LEU A 80 18.06 -12.53 7.63
N MET A 81 18.34 -13.36 8.64
CA MET A 81 18.79 -12.87 9.94
C MET A 81 20.15 -12.14 9.85
N ASP A 82 21.06 -12.66 9.02
CA ASP A 82 22.37 -12.03 8.81
C ASP A 82 22.28 -10.76 7.98
N ILE A 83 21.51 -10.78 6.88
CA ILE A 83 21.27 -9.61 6.03
C ILE A 83 20.61 -8.49 6.81
N GLY A 84 19.61 -8.80 7.66
CA GLY A 84 18.91 -7.79 8.45
C GLY A 84 19.81 -6.94 9.35
N LYS A 85 20.91 -7.53 9.85
CA LYS A 85 21.92 -6.82 10.66
C LYS A 85 22.80 -5.86 9.86
N GLN A 86 22.88 -6.04 8.54
CA GLN A 86 23.73 -5.25 7.64
C GLN A 86 23.00 -4.08 6.97
N LEU A 87 21.66 -4.00 7.11
CA LEU A 87 20.85 -2.99 6.42
C LEU A 87 21.07 -1.56 6.90
N LEU A 88 21.45 -1.36 8.17
CA LEU A 88 21.66 -0.04 8.75
C LEU A 88 23.03 0.04 9.41
N GLY A 89 23.79 1.08 9.04
CA GLY A 89 25.06 1.44 9.68
C GLY A 89 24.86 2.27 10.96
N ARG A 90 25.97 2.52 11.66
CA ARG A 90 26.03 3.40 12.84
C ARG A 90 25.89 4.88 12.48
#